data_AF-A0A6I6JMV6-F1
#
_entry.id   AF-A0A6I6JMV6-F1
#
_cell.length_a   1.000
_cell.length_b   1.000
_cell.length_c   1.000
_cell.angle_alpha   90.00
_cell.angle_beta   90.00
_cell.angle_gamma   90.00
#
_symmetry.space_group_name_H-M   'P 1'
#
loop_
_entity.id
_entity.type
_entity.pdbx_description
1 polymer ?
#
loop_
_entity_poly.entity_id
_entity_poly.type
_entity_poly.pdbx_seq_one_letter_code
_entity_poly.pdbx_strand_id
1 'polypeptide(L)'
;MDKKLQFVLNLIKSEKTEEAREEFRKIETVETVEYWLLKGKLEQKFQNWGEAINAFNKVLDLDENNREAQNNLHFIQNIINFWNPEMFNP
;
A
#
# COMPACT_ATOMS: atom_id res chain seq x y z
N MET A 1 -14.84 8.50 6.40
CA MET A 1 -14.17 7.73 5.34
C MET A 1 -14.99 7.87 4.06
N ASP A 2 -14.34 8.17 2.93
CA ASP A 2 -15.00 8.23 1.62
C ASP A 2 -15.66 6.88 1.29
N LYS A 3 -16.92 6.90 0.85
CA LYS A 3 -17.68 5.68 0.52
C LYS A 3 -17.01 4.85 -0.57
N LYS A 4 -16.33 5.48 -1.53
CA LYS A 4 -15.60 4.81 -2.62
C LYS A 4 -14.36 4.10 -2.09
N LEU A 5 -13.58 4.74 -1.21
CA LEU A 5 -12.42 4.12 -0.56
C LEU A 5 -12.84 2.94 0.32
N GLN A 6 -13.95 3.08 1.06
CA GLN A 6 -14.50 1.98 1.86
C GLN A 6 -14.94 0.80 0.98
N PHE A 7 -15.54 1.08 -0.18
CA PHE A 7 -15.94 0.06 -1.13
C PHE A 7 -14.73 -0.72 -1.68
N VAL A 8 -13.70 -0.01 -2.13
CA VAL A 8 -12.43 -0.63 -2.56
C VAL A 8 -11.80 -1.47 -1.45
N LEU A 9 -11.76 -0.95 -0.22
CA LEU A 9 -11.23 -1.69 0.93
C LEU A 9 -12.01 -3.00 1.18
N ASN A 10 -13.33 -2.98 1.00
CA ASN A 10 -14.15 -4.19 1.12
C ASN A 10 -13.83 -5.20 0.01
N LEU A 11 -13.62 -4.74 -1.24
CA LEU A 11 -13.21 -5.61 -2.35
C LEU A 11 -11.86 -6.29 -2.07
N ILE A 12 -10.88 -5.55 -1.54
CA ILE A 12 -9.58 -6.12 -1.12
C ILE A 12 -9.78 -7.20 -0.04
N LYS A 13 -10.62 -6.93 0.96
CA LYS A 13 -10.92 -7.90 2.04
C LYS A 13 -11.66 -9.15 1.56
N SER A 14 -12.44 -9.03 0.48
CA SER A 14 -13.14 -10.13 -0.17
C SER A 14 -12.31 -10.82 -1.27
N GLU A 15 -10.99 -10.58 -1.32
CA GLU A 15 -10.05 -11.13 -2.31
C GLU A 15 -10.33 -10.76 -3.77
N LYS A 16 -11.25 -9.82 -4.02
CA LYS A 16 -11.58 -9.29 -5.35
C LYS A 16 -10.59 -8.20 -5.76
N THR A 17 -9.31 -8.54 -5.75
CA THR A 17 -8.21 -7.55 -5.88
C THR A 17 -8.20 -6.84 -7.23
N GLU A 18 -8.51 -7.53 -8.33
CA GLU A 18 -8.60 -6.91 -9.66
C GLU A 18 -9.73 -5.88 -9.75
N GLU A 19 -10.93 -6.24 -9.27
CA GLU A 19 -12.07 -5.32 -9.19
C GLU A 19 -11.73 -4.12 -8.28
N ALA A 20 -11.06 -4.38 -7.15
CA ALA A 20 -10.59 -3.31 -6.27
C ALA A 20 -9.65 -2.33 -7.00
N ARG A 21 -8.78 -2.83 -7.89
CA ARG A 21 -7.87 -2.01 -8.68
C ARG A 21 -8.59 -1.16 -9.71
N GLU A 22 -9.56 -1.74 -10.42
CA GLU A 22 -10.40 -1.00 -11.37
C GLU A 22 -11.18 0.11 -10.69
N GLU A 23 -11.80 -0.19 -9.55
CA GLU A 23 -12.59 0.79 -8.79
C GLU A 23 -11.70 1.87 -8.19
N PHE A 24 -10.51 1.51 -7.69
CA PHE A 24 -9.55 2.48 -7.17
C PHE A 24 -9.05 3.46 -8.24
N ARG A 25 -8.84 3.01 -9.49
CA ARG A 25 -8.44 3.87 -10.62
C ARG A 25 -9.46 4.97 -10.95
N LYS A 26 -10.73 4.76 -10.60
CA LYS A 26 -11.81 5.75 -10.81
C LYS A 26 -11.85 6.81 -9.71
N ILE A 27 -11.05 6.65 -8.65
CA ILE A 27 -10.96 7.59 -7.54
C ILE A 27 -9.84 8.57 -7.86
N GLU A 28 -10.17 9.87 -7.88
CA GLU A 28 -9.19 10.92 -8.02
C GLU A 28 -8.16 10.85 -6.88
N THR A 29 -6.92 11.22 -7.17
CA THR A 29 -5.89 11.26 -6.13
C THR A 29 -6.24 12.33 -5.12
N VAL A 30 -6.30 11.93 -3.85
CA VAL A 30 -6.56 12.84 -2.72
C VAL A 30 -5.41 12.68 -1.73
N GLU A 31 -4.89 13.80 -1.25
CA GLU A 31 -3.77 13.83 -0.31
C GLU A 31 -4.24 13.54 1.12
N THR A 32 -4.74 12.32 1.36
CA THR A 32 -5.15 11.85 2.68
C THR A 32 -4.48 10.54 3.07
N VAL A 33 -4.33 10.34 4.38
CA VAL A 33 -3.79 9.11 4.97
C VAL A 33 -4.55 7.89 4.47
N GLU A 34 -5.88 7.93 4.42
CA GLU A 34 -6.69 6.78 4.00
C GLU A 34 -6.52 6.43 2.52
N TYR A 35 -6.37 7.43 1.64
CA TYR A 35 -6.14 7.20 0.22
C TYR A 35 -4.80 6.49 0.02
N TRP A 36 -3.73 7.03 0.59
CA TRP A 36 -2.39 6.50 0.44
C TRP A 36 -2.21 5.14 1.12
N LEU A 37 -2.82 4.92 2.29
CA LEU A 37 -2.85 3.59 2.93
C LEU A 37 -3.54 2.56 2.05
N LEU A 38 -4.67 2.92 1.44
CA LEU A 38 -5.41 2.01 0.57
C LEU A 38 -4.63 1.71 -0.71
N LYS A 39 -4.00 2.72 -1.33
CA LYS A 39 -3.10 2.55 -2.48
C LYS A 39 -1.98 1.58 -2.14
N GLY A 40 -1.30 1.78 -1.01
CA GLY A 40 -0.18 0.93 -0.58
C GLY A 40 -0.61 -0.53 -0.40
N LYS A 41 -1.73 -0.78 0.29
CA LYS A 41 -2.30 -2.12 0.47
C LYS A 41 -2.67 -2.79 -0.85
N LEU A 42 -3.26 -2.03 -1.77
CA LEU A 42 -3.64 -2.52 -3.08
C LEU A 42 -2.41 -2.93 -3.89
N GLU A 43 -1.40 -2.07 -3.96
CA GLU A 43 -0.16 -2.35 -4.70
C GLU A 43 0.65 -3.50 -4.07
N GLN A 44 0.62 -3.66 -2.74
CA GLN A 44 1.15 -4.86 -2.07
C GLN A 44 0.48 -6.15 -2.54
N LYS A 45 -0.86 -6.15 -2.73
CA LYS A 45 -1.57 -7.34 -3.22
C LYS A 45 -1.11 -7.75 -4.63
N PHE A 46 -0.68 -6.78 -5.43
CA PHE A 46 -0.08 -7.01 -6.75
C PHE A 46 1.44 -7.22 -6.72
N GLN A 47 2.06 -7.25 -5.54
CA GLN A 47 3.51 -7.33 -5.37
C GLN A 47 4.28 -6.20 -6.09
N ASN A 48 3.62 -5.06 -6.34
CA ASN A 48 4.26 -3.86 -6.86
C ASN A 48 4.95 -3.12 -5.71
N TRP A 49 6.03 -3.71 -5.20
CA TRP A 49 6.67 -3.29 -3.95
C TRP A 49 7.13 -1.83 -3.97
N GLY A 50 7.65 -1.34 -5.10
CA GLY A 50 8.06 0.06 -5.26
C GLY A 50 6.90 1.03 -5.10
N GLU A 51 5.77 0.78 -5.77
CA GLU A 51 4.57 1.63 -5.66
C GLU A 51 3.95 1.56 -4.27
N ALA A 52 3.96 0.37 -3.65
CA ALA A 52 3.51 0.21 -2.28
C ALA A 52 4.37 1.03 -1.29
N ILE A 53 5.70 0.96 -1.41
CA ILE A 53 6.63 1.76 -0.60
C ILE A 53 6.37 3.25 -0.79
N ASN A 54 6.25 3.72 -2.04
CA ASN A 54 5.96 5.13 -2.33
C ASN A 54 4.65 5.58 -1.67
N ALA A 55 3.61 4.76 -1.74
CA ALA A 55 2.32 5.06 -1.12
C ALA A 55 2.39 5.08 0.41
N PHE A 56 3.08 4.13 1.05
CA PHE A 56 3.23 4.15 2.52
C PHE A 56 4.12 5.30 3.00
N ASN A 57 5.15 5.69 2.25
CA ASN A 57 5.92 6.89 2.56
C ASN A 57 5.05 8.15 2.49
N LYS A 58 4.15 8.25 1.50
CA LYS A 58 3.15 9.34 1.47
C LYS A 58 2.25 9.36 2.69
N VAL A 59 1.90 8.21 3.27
CA VAL A 59 1.19 8.17 4.56
C VAL A 59 2.04 8.79 5.66
N LEU A 60 3.33 8.45 5.73
CA LEU A 60 4.24 8.99 6.75
C LEU A 60 4.57 10.47 6.56
N ASP A 61 4.52 10.98 5.33
CA ASP A 61 4.60 12.43 5.05
C ASP A 61 3.40 13.19 5.67
N LEU A 62 2.22 12.56 5.73
CA LEU A 62 0.98 13.14 6.27
C LEU A 62 0.76 12.86 7.76
N ASP A 63 1.21 11.69 8.21
CA ASP A 63 1.12 11.18 9.58
C ASP A 63 2.37 10.35 9.89
N GLU A 64 3.42 11.02 10.35
CA GLU A 64 4.73 10.43 10.68
C GLU A 64 4.67 9.25 11.66
N ASN A 65 3.64 9.23 12.52
CA ASN A 65 3.46 8.24 13.56
C ASN A 65 2.49 7.12 13.14
N ASN A 66 2.13 7.04 11.86
CA ASN A 66 1.22 6.02 11.36
C ASN A 66 1.82 4.62 11.44
N ARG A 67 1.47 3.89 12.51
CA ARG A 67 1.98 2.54 12.77
C ARG A 67 1.64 1.56 11.66
N GLU A 68 0.50 1.73 11.00
CA GLU A 68 0.10 0.82 9.92
C GLU A 68 1.03 0.96 8.71
N ALA A 69 1.36 2.18 8.29
CA ALA A 69 2.32 2.40 7.21
C ALA A 69 3.73 1.87 7.57
N GLN A 70 4.22 2.15 8.78
CA GLN A 70 5.52 1.65 9.27
C GLN A 70 5.59 0.12 9.23
N ASN A 71 4.55 -0.56 9.73
CA ASN A 71 4.49 -2.02 9.72
C ASN A 71 4.49 -2.59 8.30
N ASN A 72 3.76 -1.97 7.38
CA ASN A 72 3.71 -2.40 5.99
C ASN A 72 5.06 -2.21 5.27
N LEU A 73 5.74 -1.09 5.50
CA LEU A 73 7.09 -0.86 4.97
C LEU A 73 8.08 -1.89 5.50
N HIS A 74 8.06 -2.17 6.81
CA HIS A 74 8.92 -3.18 7.42
C HIS A 74 8.66 -4.58 6.81
N PHE A 75 7.40 -4.95 6.61
CA PHE A 75 7.03 -6.20 5.96
C PHE A 75 7.57 -6.29 4.53
N ILE A 76 7.41 -5.24 3.72
CA ILE A 76 7.94 -5.20 2.34
C ILE A 76 9.47 -5.30 2.35
N GLN A 77 10.14 -4.60 3.26
CA GLN A 77 11.60 -4.65 3.36
C GLN A 77 12.09 -6.06 3.69
N ASN A 78 11.40 -6.78 4.59
CA ASN A 78 11.72 -8.16 4.90
C ASN A 78 11.56 -9.09 3.69
N ILE A 79 10.50 -8.88 2.89
CA ILE A 79 10.33 -9.60 1.62
C ILE A 79 11.52 -9.32 0.71
N ILE A 80 11.82 -8.06 0.41
CA ILE A 80 12.90 -7.68 -0.51
C ILE A 80 14.25 -8.23 -0.03
N ASN A 81 14.56 -8.10 1.25
CA ASN A 81 15.80 -8.61 1.84
C ASN A 81 15.89 -10.14 1.68
N PHE A 82 14.78 -10.86 1.88
CA PHE A 82 14.74 -12.31 1.69
C PHE A 82 15.05 -12.72 0.25
N TRP A 83 14.53 -11.98 -0.74
CA TRP A 83 14.78 -12.24 -2.17
C TRP A 83 16.14 -11.75 -2.66
N ASN A 84 16.88 -10.98 -1.85
CA ASN A 84 18.15 -10.37 -2.24
C ASN A 84 19.29 -10.66 -1.24
N PRO A 85 19.67 -11.95 -1.05
CA PRO A 85 20.74 -12.32 -0.11
C PRO A 85 22.13 -11.80 -0.55
N GLU A 86 22.33 -11.45 -1.81
CA GLU A 86 23.66 -11.04 -2.33
C GLU A 86 24.00 -9.55 -2.14
N MET A 87 23.05 -8.70 -1.75
CA MET A 87 23.35 -7.27 -1.48
C MET A 87 24.17 -7.04 -0.20
N PHE A 88 24.36 -8.07 0.64
CA PHE A 88 25.11 -8.01 1.89
C PHE A 88 26.34 -8.94 1.93
N ASN A 89 26.87 -9.34 0.77
CA ASN A 89 28.20 -9.95 0.71
C ASN A 89 29.22 -8.90 0.24
N PRO A 90 29.82 -8.12 1.17
CA PRO A 90 30.87 -7.15 0.85
C PRO A 90 32.14 -7.79 0.28
#